data_AF-A0A0Q2R7W1-F1
#
_entry.id   AF-A0A0Q2R7W1-F1
#
_cell.length_a   1.000
_cell.length_b   1.000
_cell.length_c   1.000
_cell.angle_alpha   90.00
_cell.angle_beta   90.00
_cell.angle_gamma   90.00
#
_symmetry.space_group_name_H-M   'P 1'
#
loop_
_entity.id
_entity.type
_entity.pdbx_description
1 polymer ?
#
loop_
_entity_poly.entity_id
_entity_poly.type
_entity_poly.pdbx_seq_one_letter_code
_entity_poly.pdbx_strand_id
1 'polypeptide(L)'
;MDVSTNSMPMYDNLADHIRWLLLEGATYQETPDLGAEVLDLVDSFAARFLALPNDYARHSLVLWCTHCWLMDCWEHTPRLLFTSPEAGCGKTRALMVTSQLVPRPDHVADLTPAALYHSIDQALELEGGRPTVLFDEFDTVFGSAETGRIRNEEMRRLINAGHDRNEKLARKVGKKVKEFRLYTPMALAGKMSIDDVPATIRTRSITIPMQRRSPEEKVERWNRHQHEAEAQAIRWLLQCWAELVHSYALDCMGLNQPVLPEGIEDRDADVWHPLLAVAELAGGHWPERARVAAVAAVAADGVKNTPSPGIDLLADIKAVFDDLATEVVFTTTLLAELSSRDQRWRRLDGKRLARILHSYGIHQINKDQRIGAKVTKGYRREYFDDAWSRYPVSATASAMPTADEGYHDE
;
A
#
# COMPACT_ATOMS: atom_id res chain seq x y z
N MET A 1 -39.70 22.54 -11.41
CA MET A 1 -40.59 21.36 -11.46
C MET A 1 -40.07 20.55 -12.64
N ASP A 2 -39.24 19.54 -12.48
CA ASP A 2 -39.28 18.45 -11.50
C ASP A 2 -37.83 18.02 -11.22
N VAL A 3 -37.40 18.06 -9.95
CA VAL A 3 -36.14 17.43 -9.51
C VAL A 3 -36.59 16.32 -8.58
N SER A 4 -36.88 15.17 -9.17
CA SER A 4 -37.35 14.00 -8.44
C SER A 4 -36.24 13.45 -7.55
N THR A 5 -36.33 13.82 -6.28
CA THR A 5 -36.01 12.98 -5.13
C THR A 5 -36.58 11.56 -5.31
N ASN A 6 -35.75 10.51 -5.34
CA ASN A 6 -36.13 9.17 -4.82
C ASN A 6 -35.01 8.10 -4.87
N SER A 7 -33.88 8.30 -4.19
CA SER A 7 -32.96 7.19 -3.84
C SER A 7 -32.76 7.02 -2.32
N MET A 8 -33.14 8.01 -1.51
CA MET A 8 -33.12 7.93 -0.03
C MET A 8 -33.93 6.78 0.60
N PRO A 9 -35.12 6.38 0.08
CA PRO A 9 -35.96 5.39 0.77
C PRO A 9 -35.26 4.05 1.00
N MET A 10 -34.36 3.66 0.11
CA MET A 10 -33.69 2.36 0.17
C MET A 10 -32.65 2.31 1.30
N TYR A 11 -31.84 3.37 1.46
CA TYR A 11 -30.83 3.44 2.52
C TYR A 11 -31.48 3.47 3.90
N ASP A 12 -32.53 4.29 4.07
CA ASP A 12 -33.24 4.42 5.33
C ASP A 12 -33.94 3.11 5.71
N ASN A 13 -34.61 2.45 4.75
CA ASN A 13 -35.25 1.16 4.98
C ASN A 13 -34.26 0.06 5.38
N LEU A 14 -33.09 -0.01 4.73
CA LEU A 14 -32.08 -1.00 5.06
C LEU A 14 -31.45 -0.72 6.43
N ALA A 15 -31.10 0.54 6.71
CA ALA A 15 -30.53 0.91 8.01
C ALA A 15 -31.53 0.68 9.16
N ASP A 16 -32.81 1.00 8.96
CA ASP A 16 -33.86 0.75 9.95
C ASP A 16 -34.12 -0.74 10.14
N HIS A 17 -33.99 -1.55 9.07
CA HIS A 17 -34.02 -3.01 9.18
C HIS A 17 -32.85 -3.54 10.03
N ILE A 18 -31.61 -3.09 9.78
CA ILE A 18 -30.44 -3.47 10.58
C ILE A 18 -30.61 -3.05 12.04
N ARG A 19 -31.12 -1.85 12.31
CA ARG A 19 -31.41 -1.39 13.66
C ARG A 19 -32.44 -2.27 14.36
N TRP A 20 -33.51 -2.63 13.66
CA TRP A 20 -34.53 -3.52 14.20
C TRP A 20 -33.91 -4.87 14.58
N LEU A 21 -33.07 -5.45 13.71
CA LEU A 21 -32.32 -6.68 14.00
C LEU A 21 -31.44 -6.53 15.25
N LEU A 22 -30.68 -5.43 15.37
CA LEU A 22 -29.87 -5.13 16.56
C LEU A 22 -30.71 -5.05 17.84
N LEU A 23 -31.90 -4.43 17.78
CA LEU A 23 -32.81 -4.30 18.93
C LEU A 23 -33.42 -5.65 19.36
N GLU A 24 -33.71 -6.53 18.40
CA GLU A 24 -34.19 -7.89 18.66
C GLU A 24 -33.06 -8.84 19.12
N GLY A 25 -31.82 -8.35 19.20
CA GLY A 25 -30.66 -9.14 19.61
C GLY A 25 -30.20 -10.14 18.54
N ALA A 26 -30.55 -9.89 17.28
CA ALA A 26 -30.12 -10.73 16.17
C ALA A 26 -28.59 -10.72 16.04
N THR A 27 -28.06 -11.87 15.64
CA THR A 27 -26.63 -12.10 15.43
C THR A 27 -26.32 -12.12 13.94
N TYR A 28 -25.06 -11.85 13.58
CA TYR A 28 -24.60 -11.95 12.19
C TYR A 28 -24.99 -13.27 11.51
N GLN A 29 -24.95 -14.38 12.25
CA GLN A 29 -25.26 -15.72 11.74
C GLN A 29 -26.70 -15.86 11.25
N GLU A 30 -27.62 -15.03 11.74
CA GLU A 30 -29.03 -15.01 11.35
C GLU A 30 -29.27 -14.15 10.10
N THR A 31 -28.29 -13.31 9.71
CA THR A 31 -28.38 -12.38 8.57
C THR A 31 -27.08 -12.29 7.76
N PRO A 32 -26.55 -13.41 7.23
CA PRO A 32 -25.19 -13.49 6.71
C PRO A 32 -24.94 -12.64 5.44
N ASP A 33 -25.96 -12.42 4.60
CA ASP A 33 -25.82 -11.73 3.31
C ASP A 33 -26.17 -10.24 3.35
N LEU A 34 -26.58 -9.72 4.50
CA LEU A 34 -27.01 -8.33 4.66
C LEU A 34 -25.87 -7.34 4.35
N GLY A 35 -24.62 -7.75 4.58
CA GLY A 35 -23.46 -6.93 4.27
C GLY A 35 -23.23 -6.73 2.78
N ALA A 36 -23.63 -7.68 1.92
CA ALA A 36 -23.42 -7.56 0.49
C ALA A 36 -24.19 -6.37 -0.10
N GLU A 37 -25.43 -6.16 0.35
CA GLU A 37 -26.26 -5.01 -0.03
C GLU A 37 -25.67 -3.69 0.48
N VAL A 38 -25.13 -3.68 1.71
CA VAL A 38 -24.45 -2.50 2.28
C VAL A 38 -23.25 -2.11 1.45
N LEU A 39 -22.37 -3.05 1.10
CA LEU A 39 -21.17 -2.76 0.33
C LEU A 39 -21.51 -2.41 -1.14
N ASP A 40 -22.55 -2.99 -1.74
CA ASP A 40 -23.03 -2.60 -3.08
C ASP A 40 -23.49 -1.15 -3.14
N LEU A 41 -24.11 -0.66 -2.05
CA LEU A 41 -24.49 0.74 -1.91
C LEU A 41 -23.27 1.66 -1.83
N VAL A 42 -22.24 1.25 -1.09
CA VAL A 42 -20.97 1.97 -1.00
C VAL A 42 -20.25 1.98 -2.36
N ASP A 43 -20.23 0.85 -3.08
CA ASP A 43 -19.66 0.73 -4.42
C ASP A 43 -20.36 1.65 -5.41
N SER A 44 -21.70 1.60 -5.43
CA SER A 44 -22.54 2.44 -6.29
C SER A 44 -22.31 3.93 -6.01
N PHE A 45 -22.24 4.32 -4.74
CA PHE A 45 -21.93 5.69 -4.34
C PHE A 45 -20.53 6.12 -4.80
N ALA A 46 -19.52 5.28 -4.60
CA ALA A 46 -18.16 5.56 -5.06
C ALA A 46 -18.08 5.70 -6.59
N ALA A 47 -18.70 4.78 -7.33
CA ALA A 47 -18.74 4.76 -8.80
C ALA A 47 -19.40 6.02 -9.38
N ARG A 48 -20.42 6.57 -8.71
CA ARG A 48 -21.08 7.82 -9.15
C ARG A 48 -20.13 9.01 -9.17
N PHE A 49 -19.18 9.10 -8.23
CA PHE A 49 -18.33 10.28 -8.08
C PHE A 49 -16.87 10.08 -8.51
N LEU A 50 -16.39 8.84 -8.59
CA LEU A 50 -14.99 8.50 -8.83
C LEU A 50 -14.79 7.68 -10.11
N ALA A 51 -13.91 8.16 -10.98
CA ALA A 51 -13.39 7.39 -12.11
C ALA A 51 -12.09 6.73 -11.64
N LEU A 52 -12.23 5.51 -11.11
CA LEU A 52 -11.09 4.69 -10.68
C LEU A 52 -10.60 3.83 -11.86
N PRO A 53 -9.32 3.44 -11.88
CA PRO A 53 -8.71 2.83 -13.08
C PRO A 53 -9.34 1.50 -13.51
N ASN A 54 -10.04 0.82 -12.60
CA ASN A 54 -10.72 -0.45 -12.83
C ASN A 54 -11.60 -0.82 -11.63
N ASP A 55 -12.39 -1.88 -11.80
CA ASP A 55 -13.29 -2.38 -10.76
C ASP A 55 -12.54 -2.87 -9.53
N TYR A 56 -11.37 -3.50 -9.66
CA TYR A 56 -10.63 -3.95 -8.49
C TYR A 56 -10.15 -2.79 -7.62
N ALA A 57 -9.71 -1.67 -8.20
CA ALA A 57 -9.36 -0.47 -7.43
C ALA A 57 -10.59 0.10 -6.69
N ARG A 58 -11.77 0.03 -7.31
CA ARG A 58 -13.03 0.45 -6.67
C ARG A 58 -13.43 -0.49 -5.54
N HIS A 59 -13.39 -1.80 -5.75
CA HIS A 59 -13.70 -2.78 -4.70
C HIS A 59 -12.70 -2.68 -3.54
N SER A 60 -11.41 -2.49 -3.82
CA SER A 60 -10.40 -2.21 -2.80
C SER A 60 -10.73 -0.98 -1.97
N LEU A 61 -11.19 0.11 -2.61
CA LEU A 61 -11.65 1.31 -1.90
C LEU A 61 -12.86 1.01 -1.01
N VAL A 62 -13.86 0.27 -1.51
CA VAL A 62 -15.07 -0.08 -0.74
C VAL A 62 -14.72 -0.92 0.49
N LEU A 63 -13.91 -1.96 0.31
CA LEU A 63 -13.44 -2.81 1.39
C LEU A 63 -12.58 -2.01 2.38
N TRP A 64 -11.73 -1.11 1.88
CA TRP A 64 -10.92 -0.23 2.73
C TRP A 64 -11.78 0.78 3.51
N CYS A 65 -12.82 1.34 2.92
CA CYS A 65 -13.72 2.22 3.66
C CYS A 65 -14.44 1.45 4.77
N THR A 66 -14.86 0.22 4.47
CA THR A 66 -15.61 -0.64 5.38
C THR A 66 -14.74 -1.15 6.53
N HIS A 67 -13.49 -1.57 6.30
CA HIS A 67 -12.59 -2.05 7.37
C HIS A 67 -12.34 -0.96 8.43
N CYS A 68 -12.39 0.32 8.06
CA CYS A 68 -12.21 1.44 8.99
C CYS A 68 -13.27 1.44 10.11
N TRP A 69 -14.46 0.89 9.89
CA TRP A 69 -15.53 0.80 10.89
C TRP A 69 -15.31 -0.31 11.92
N LEU A 70 -14.41 -1.24 11.65
CA LEU A 70 -14.13 -2.43 12.46
C LEU A 70 -12.67 -2.43 12.97
N MET A 71 -12.05 -1.27 13.16
CA MET A 71 -10.62 -1.15 13.49
C MET A 71 -10.20 -1.90 14.77
N ASP A 72 -11.12 -2.15 15.71
CA ASP A 72 -10.87 -2.96 16.91
C ASP A 72 -10.79 -4.47 16.62
N CYS A 73 -11.13 -4.90 15.41
CA CYS A 73 -11.04 -6.27 14.96
C CYS A 73 -9.72 -6.62 14.24
N TRP A 74 -8.85 -5.66 13.88
CA TRP A 74 -7.66 -5.96 13.05
C TRP A 74 -6.32 -5.71 13.75
N GLU A 75 -5.34 -6.60 13.57
CA GLU A 75 -3.95 -6.37 14.02
C GLU A 75 -3.22 -5.35 13.13
N HIS A 76 -3.44 -5.45 11.82
CA HIS A 76 -2.86 -4.56 10.82
C HIS A 76 -3.93 -3.73 10.10
N THR A 77 -3.56 -2.52 9.68
CA THR A 77 -4.42 -1.63 8.90
C THR A 77 -3.68 -1.14 7.65
N PRO A 78 -4.13 -1.50 6.45
CA PRO A 78 -3.45 -1.06 5.23
C PRO A 78 -3.60 0.44 5.03
N ARG A 79 -2.59 1.06 4.43
CA ARG A 79 -2.69 2.42 3.92
C ARG A 79 -3.43 2.39 2.60
N LEU A 80 -4.27 3.38 2.33
CA LEU A 80 -4.83 3.58 1.00
C LEU A 80 -4.02 4.66 0.29
N LEU A 81 -3.46 4.38 -0.87
CA LEU A 81 -2.53 5.29 -1.53
C LEU A 81 -3.03 5.69 -2.92
N PHE A 82 -3.50 6.91 -3.06
CA PHE A 82 -3.82 7.53 -4.35
C PHE A 82 -2.59 8.20 -4.94
N THR A 83 -2.03 7.63 -6.01
CA THR A 83 -0.89 8.23 -6.73
C THR A 83 -1.32 8.74 -8.10
N SER A 84 -0.61 9.73 -8.64
CA SER A 84 -0.73 10.09 -10.05
C SER A 84 0.52 10.83 -10.52
N PRO A 85 0.96 10.64 -11.77
CA PRO A 85 2.08 11.41 -12.30
C PRO A 85 1.75 12.91 -12.46
N GLU A 86 0.47 13.23 -12.67
CA GLU A 86 0.04 14.57 -13.09
C GLU A 86 -1.00 15.22 -12.17
N ALA A 87 -1.10 16.55 -12.23
CA ALA A 87 -2.18 17.28 -11.60
C ALA A 87 -3.51 17.08 -12.35
N GLY A 88 -4.62 17.18 -11.62
CA GLY A 88 -5.98 17.05 -12.18
C GLY A 88 -6.49 15.62 -12.37
N CYS A 89 -5.80 14.60 -11.85
CA CYS A 89 -6.25 13.19 -11.91
C CYS A 89 -7.29 12.80 -10.85
N GLY A 90 -7.95 13.76 -10.17
CA GLY A 90 -9.04 13.46 -9.24
C GLY A 90 -8.66 12.93 -7.85
N LYS A 91 -7.37 12.91 -7.46
CA LYS A 91 -6.91 12.42 -6.13
C LYS A 91 -7.60 13.10 -4.94
N THR A 92 -7.62 14.44 -4.90
CA THR A 92 -8.33 15.19 -3.84
C THR A 92 -9.82 14.85 -3.82
N ARG A 93 -10.44 14.65 -4.99
CA ARG A 93 -11.84 14.19 -5.05
C ARG A 93 -11.97 12.77 -4.47
N ALA A 94 -11.04 11.87 -4.76
CA ALA A 94 -11.02 10.53 -4.17
C ALA A 94 -10.99 10.60 -2.64
N LEU A 95 -10.06 11.36 -2.05
CA LEU A 95 -10.04 11.59 -0.60
C LEU A 95 -11.34 12.22 -0.07
N MET A 96 -11.91 13.20 -0.77
CA MET A 96 -13.17 13.83 -0.35
C MET A 96 -14.36 12.86 -0.34
N VAL A 97 -14.43 11.93 -1.30
CA VAL A 97 -15.48 10.90 -1.36
C VAL A 97 -15.19 9.80 -0.34
N THR A 98 -13.95 9.32 -0.22
CA THR A 98 -13.52 8.38 0.82
C THR A 98 -13.90 8.87 2.21
N SER A 99 -13.72 10.16 2.50
CA SER A 99 -14.07 10.72 3.80
C SER A 99 -15.56 10.70 4.12
N GLN A 100 -16.41 10.52 3.11
CA GLN A 100 -17.84 10.34 3.32
C GLN A 100 -18.20 8.91 3.70
N LEU A 101 -17.28 7.96 3.58
CA LEU A 101 -17.53 6.52 3.72
C LEU A 101 -16.80 5.89 4.92
N VAL A 102 -16.03 6.67 5.67
CA VAL A 102 -15.21 6.22 6.80
C VAL A 102 -15.67 6.86 8.12
N PRO A 103 -15.39 6.23 9.28
CA PRO A 103 -15.68 6.83 10.57
C PRO A 103 -14.66 7.94 10.90
N ARG A 104 -15.14 9.00 11.56
CA ARG A 104 -14.31 10.10 12.10
C ARG A 104 -13.23 10.58 11.11
N PRO A 105 -13.62 11.05 9.90
CA PRO A 105 -12.66 11.49 8.92
C PRO A 105 -11.88 12.72 9.41
N ASP A 106 -10.55 12.64 9.38
CA ASP A 106 -9.63 13.76 9.68
C ASP A 106 -8.86 14.14 8.41
N HIS A 107 -9.31 15.21 7.75
CA HIS A 107 -8.70 15.71 6.51
C HIS A 107 -7.56 16.67 6.79
N VAL A 108 -6.39 16.34 6.26
CA VAL A 108 -5.14 17.04 6.59
C VAL A 108 -4.34 17.28 5.31
N ALA A 109 -3.95 18.54 5.07
CA ALA A 109 -3.20 18.93 3.87
C ALA A 109 -1.71 19.15 4.17
N ASP A 110 -1.39 19.68 5.36
CA ASP A 110 -0.01 19.90 5.80
C ASP A 110 0.08 19.63 7.31
N LEU A 111 0.74 18.53 7.68
CA LEU A 111 0.94 18.13 9.07
C LEU A 111 2.43 17.91 9.34
N THR A 112 2.89 18.51 10.44
CA THR A 112 4.17 18.10 11.04
C THR A 112 4.04 16.71 11.68
N PRO A 113 5.14 15.96 11.84
CA PRO A 113 5.11 14.69 12.59
C PRO A 113 4.49 14.83 13.99
N ALA A 114 4.78 15.95 14.67
CA ALA A 114 4.24 16.25 15.99
C ALA A 114 2.73 16.45 16.00
N ALA A 115 2.22 17.22 15.05
CA ALA A 115 0.79 17.44 14.92
C ALA A 115 0.03 16.14 14.63
N LEU A 116 0.60 15.24 13.80
CA LEU A 116 -0.02 13.96 13.46
C LEU A 116 -0.18 13.02 14.67
N TYR A 117 0.89 12.75 15.43
CA TYR A 117 0.75 11.84 16.57
C TYR A 117 -0.09 12.43 17.71
N HIS A 118 -0.13 13.76 17.84
CA HIS A 118 -1.01 14.42 18.80
C HIS A 118 -2.48 14.38 18.38
N SER A 119 -2.81 14.57 17.10
CA SER A 119 -4.20 14.51 16.65
C SER A 119 -4.79 13.10 16.80
N ILE A 120 -4.02 12.06 16.45
CA ILE A 120 -4.44 10.66 16.62
C ILE A 120 -4.69 10.33 18.09
N ASP A 121 -3.76 10.70 18.97
CA ASP A 121 -3.84 10.45 20.41
C ASP A 121 -4.98 11.22 21.07
N GLN A 122 -5.19 12.47 20.66
CA GLN A 122 -6.31 13.29 21.15
C GLN A 122 -7.67 12.73 20.73
N ALA A 123 -7.83 12.31 19.47
CA ALA A 123 -9.07 11.71 19.00
C ALA A 123 -9.37 10.40 19.77
N LEU A 124 -8.35 9.57 20.02
CA LEU A 124 -8.50 8.36 20.80
C LEU A 124 -8.93 8.64 22.26
N GLU A 125 -8.31 9.63 22.91
CA GLU A 125 -8.60 10.00 24.31
C GLU A 125 -9.95 10.71 24.48
N LEU A 126 -10.33 11.60 23.55
CA LEU A 126 -11.49 12.49 23.71
C LEU A 126 -12.76 12.02 23.00
N GLU A 127 -12.63 11.37 21.84
CA GLU A 127 -13.76 11.01 20.97
C GLU A 127 -14.12 9.52 21.05
N GLY A 128 -13.49 8.78 21.96
CA GLY A 128 -13.77 7.36 22.19
C GLY A 128 -13.38 6.46 21.02
N GLY A 129 -12.49 6.92 20.12
CA GLY A 129 -11.88 6.03 19.14
C GLY A 129 -11.06 6.73 18.06
N ARG A 130 -10.55 5.92 17.14
CA ARG A 130 -9.51 6.30 16.19
C ARG A 130 -10.05 7.16 15.04
N PRO A 131 -9.31 8.21 14.61
CA PRO A 131 -9.65 8.98 13.43
C PRO A 131 -9.25 8.23 12.14
N THR A 132 -9.96 8.48 11.05
CA THR A 132 -9.49 8.06 9.73
C THR A 132 -8.73 9.21 9.08
N VAL A 133 -7.40 9.13 9.07
CA VAL A 133 -6.55 10.21 8.57
C VAL A 133 -6.57 10.23 7.04
N LEU A 134 -6.90 11.37 6.45
CA LEU A 134 -6.94 11.59 5.00
C LEU A 134 -5.92 12.67 4.64
N PHE A 135 -4.71 12.24 4.26
CA PHE A 135 -3.56 13.11 4.03
C PHE A 135 -3.42 13.43 2.53
N ASP A 136 -3.79 14.66 2.14
CA ASP A 136 -3.57 15.18 0.79
C ASP A 136 -2.15 15.75 0.62
N GLU A 137 -1.75 16.02 -0.62
CA GLU A 137 -0.43 16.59 -0.96
C GLU A 137 0.78 15.83 -0.37
N PHE A 138 0.65 14.51 -0.23
CA PHE A 138 1.69 13.60 0.28
C PHE A 138 3.02 13.71 -0.50
N ASP A 139 3.00 14.17 -1.75
CA ASP A 139 4.18 14.45 -2.56
C ASP A 139 5.01 15.65 -2.09
N THR A 140 4.42 16.59 -1.37
CA THR A 140 5.20 17.66 -0.74
C THR A 140 6.14 17.11 0.34
N VAL A 141 5.77 15.99 0.96
CA VAL A 141 6.56 15.34 2.01
C VAL A 141 7.67 14.44 1.42
N PHE A 142 7.44 13.76 0.30
CA PHE A 142 8.36 12.73 -0.23
C PHE A 142 8.77 12.85 -1.71
N GLY A 143 8.24 13.82 -2.46
CA GLY A 143 8.18 13.82 -3.93
C GLY A 143 9.42 14.26 -4.73
N SER A 144 10.63 14.35 -4.17
CA SER A 144 11.83 14.46 -5.04
C SER A 144 13.05 13.69 -4.52
N ALA A 145 13.67 12.92 -5.43
CA ALA A 145 14.88 12.14 -5.16
C ALA A 145 16.12 13.02 -4.87
N GLU A 146 16.16 14.27 -5.33
CA GLU A 146 17.27 15.20 -5.13
C GLU A 146 17.20 15.99 -3.80
N THR A 147 16.04 16.13 -3.16
CA THR A 147 15.92 16.90 -1.89
C THR A 147 15.04 16.28 -0.79
N GLY A 148 14.15 15.32 -1.11
CA GLY A 148 13.08 14.83 -0.21
C GLY A 148 13.31 13.48 0.48
N ARG A 149 14.03 12.53 -0.13
CA ARG A 149 14.17 11.15 0.41
C ARG A 149 14.88 11.05 1.78
N ILE A 150 15.65 12.06 2.20
CA ILE A 150 16.41 12.04 3.48
C ILE A 150 15.74 12.87 4.59
N ARG A 151 14.83 13.82 4.26
CA ARG A 151 14.37 14.84 5.22
C ARG A 151 13.16 14.44 6.08
N ASN A 152 12.33 13.49 5.66
CA ASN A 152 11.07 13.16 6.36
C ASN A 152 11.03 11.73 6.92
N GLU A 153 12.17 11.23 7.39
CA GLU A 153 12.31 9.93 8.05
C GLU A 153 11.41 9.78 9.29
N GLU A 154 11.13 10.87 10.00
CA GLU A 154 10.20 10.84 11.14
C GLU A 154 8.77 10.57 10.67
N MET A 155 8.28 11.32 9.67
CA MET A 155 6.95 11.12 9.11
C MET A 155 6.77 9.71 8.57
N ARG A 156 7.78 9.20 7.84
CA ARG A 156 7.78 7.82 7.32
C ARG A 156 7.65 6.79 8.45
N ARG A 157 8.35 6.99 9.57
CA ARG A 157 8.22 6.13 10.75
C ARG A 157 6.83 6.18 11.36
N LEU A 158 6.20 7.36 11.46
CA LEU A 158 4.84 7.49 11.99
C LEU A 158 3.82 6.75 11.13
N ILE A 159 3.88 6.94 9.81
CA ILE A 159 2.99 6.26 8.85
C ILE A 159 3.17 4.75 8.92
N ASN A 160 4.42 4.25 9.02
CA ASN A 160 4.67 2.81 9.18
C ASN A 160 4.19 2.29 10.53
N ALA A 161 4.46 3.01 11.63
CA ALA A 161 4.12 2.57 12.98
C ALA A 161 2.60 2.45 13.17
N GLY A 162 1.81 3.37 12.59
CA GLY A 162 0.36 3.27 12.70
C GLY A 162 -0.28 2.10 11.93
N HIS A 163 0.49 1.29 11.21
CA HIS A 163 -0.01 0.14 10.44
C HIS A 163 -0.28 -1.05 11.36
N ASP A 164 0.46 -1.15 12.46
CA ASP A 164 0.41 -2.25 13.41
C ASP A 164 -0.17 -1.77 14.75
N ARG A 165 -1.14 -2.52 15.28
CA ARG A 165 -1.83 -2.21 16.54
C ARG A 165 -0.89 -2.13 17.74
N ASN A 166 0.18 -2.91 17.74
CA ASN A 166 1.09 -3.08 18.86
C ASN A 166 2.25 -2.07 18.84
N GLU A 167 2.46 -1.37 17.72
CA GLU A 167 3.48 -0.36 17.60
C GLU A 167 3.16 0.90 18.43
N LYS A 168 4.18 1.40 19.12
CA LYS A 168 4.10 2.59 19.97
C LYS A 168 5.23 3.55 19.67
N LEU A 169 4.92 4.83 19.80
CA LEU A 169 5.88 5.91 19.65
C LEU A 169 6.19 6.54 20.99
N ALA A 170 7.42 6.40 21.49
CA ALA A 170 7.88 7.16 22.66
C ALA A 170 8.37 8.55 22.23
N ARG A 171 7.86 9.61 22.87
CA ARG A 171 8.31 11.00 22.69
C ARG A 171 8.46 11.69 24.03
N LYS A 172 9.44 12.58 24.12
CA LYS A 172 9.64 13.42 25.31
C LYS A 172 8.68 14.61 25.24
N VAL A 173 7.75 14.70 26.19
CA VAL A 173 6.81 15.82 26.35
C VAL A 173 7.16 16.54 27.66
N GLY A 174 7.76 17.72 27.54
CA GLY A 174 8.34 18.45 28.67
C GLY A 174 9.47 17.65 29.35
N LYS A 175 9.27 17.27 30.62
CA LYS A 175 10.23 16.48 31.41
C LYS A 175 9.92 14.97 31.46
N LYS A 176 8.81 14.52 30.86
CA LYS A 176 8.39 13.11 30.90
C LYS A 176 8.46 12.48 29.50
N VAL A 177 8.57 11.16 29.44
CA VAL A 177 8.36 10.39 28.21
C VAL A 177 6.89 9.99 28.17
N LYS A 178 6.19 10.30 27.08
CA LYS A 178 4.83 9.83 26.77
C LYS A 178 4.93 8.81 25.62
N GLU A 179 4.20 7.71 25.76
CA GLU A 179 3.97 6.76 24.67
C GLU A 179 2.69 7.17 23.93
N PHE A 180 2.77 7.24 22.60
CA PHE A 180 1.65 7.51 21.71
C PHE A 180 1.30 6.23 20.95
N ARG A 181 0.01 5.93 20.83
CA ARG A 181 -0.50 4.82 20.01
C ARG A 181 -0.95 5.39 18.67
N LEU A 182 -0.33 4.94 17.58
CA LEU A 182 -0.54 5.52 16.25
C LEU A 182 -1.42 4.66 15.35
N TYR A 183 -1.82 3.49 15.82
CA TYR A 183 -2.63 2.55 15.06
C TYR A 183 -3.94 3.20 14.64
N THR A 184 -4.08 3.49 13.34
CA THR A 184 -5.19 4.25 12.78
C THR A 184 -5.25 4.05 11.27
N PRO A 185 -6.42 4.00 10.62
CA PRO A 185 -6.49 3.92 9.17
C PRO A 185 -6.05 5.24 8.55
N MET A 186 -5.34 5.17 7.42
CA MET A 186 -4.80 6.35 6.75
C MET A 186 -4.88 6.21 5.23
N ALA A 187 -5.53 7.19 4.59
CA ALA A 187 -5.50 7.40 3.16
C ALA A 187 -4.52 8.52 2.82
N LEU A 188 -3.68 8.30 1.81
CA LEU A 188 -2.61 9.19 1.37
C LEU A 188 -2.86 9.54 -0.10
N ALA A 189 -2.71 10.81 -0.47
CA ALA A 189 -2.80 11.23 -1.86
C ALA A 189 -1.61 12.11 -2.25
N GLY A 190 -0.93 11.78 -3.34
CA GLY A 190 0.23 12.54 -3.79
C GLY A 190 0.42 12.52 -5.30
N LYS A 191 0.87 13.64 -5.86
CA LYS A 191 1.31 13.74 -7.26
C LYS A 191 2.74 13.19 -7.38
N MET A 192 2.84 11.87 -7.40
CA MET A 192 4.10 11.14 -7.49
C MET A 192 3.92 9.84 -8.26
N SER A 193 5.00 9.32 -8.84
CA SER A 193 5.01 7.94 -9.31
C SER A 193 5.08 6.99 -8.12
N ILE A 194 4.66 5.74 -8.31
CA ILE A 194 4.78 4.70 -7.29
C ILE A 194 6.24 4.45 -6.88
N ASP A 195 7.19 4.68 -7.79
CA ASP A 195 8.63 4.55 -7.54
C ASP A 195 9.17 5.61 -6.58
N ASP A 196 8.50 6.76 -6.51
CA ASP A 196 8.86 7.85 -5.61
C ASP A 196 8.36 7.61 -4.19
N VAL A 197 7.33 6.77 -4.03
CA VAL A 197 6.81 6.35 -2.73
C VAL A 197 7.86 5.52 -1.99
N PRO A 198 8.18 5.85 -0.72
CA PRO A 198 9.09 5.04 0.09
C PRO A 198 8.62 3.58 0.15
N ALA A 199 9.53 2.64 -0.16
CA ALA A 199 9.20 1.21 -0.25
C ALA A 199 8.50 0.66 1.01
N THR A 200 8.88 1.12 2.21
CA THR A 200 8.25 0.67 3.46
C THR A 200 6.79 1.10 3.61
N ILE A 201 6.41 2.25 3.03
CA ILE A 201 5.03 2.71 3.00
C ILE A 201 4.29 1.92 1.92
N ARG A 202 4.89 1.78 0.73
CA ARG A 202 4.31 1.04 -0.41
C ARG A 202 3.91 -0.38 -0.04
N THR A 203 4.81 -1.16 0.58
CA THR A 203 4.52 -2.55 0.99
C THR A 203 3.48 -2.68 2.11
N ARG A 204 2.98 -1.56 2.65
CA ARG A 204 1.89 -1.51 3.66
C ARG A 204 0.66 -0.81 3.09
N SER A 205 0.63 -0.56 1.78
CA SER A 205 -0.38 0.23 1.10
C SER A 205 -1.11 -0.59 0.05
N ILE A 206 -2.37 -0.26 -0.16
CA ILE A 206 -3.12 -0.61 -1.36
C ILE A 206 -3.05 0.61 -2.27
N THR A 207 -2.38 0.44 -3.41
CA THR A 207 -2.12 1.54 -4.34
C THR A 207 -3.24 1.65 -5.38
N ILE A 208 -3.84 2.83 -5.48
CA ILE A 208 -4.78 3.20 -6.56
C ILE A 208 -4.09 4.23 -7.47
N PRO A 209 -3.56 3.81 -8.64
CA PRO A 209 -2.95 4.72 -9.60
C PRO A 209 -4.03 5.50 -10.35
N MET A 210 -4.20 6.76 -9.98
CA MET A 210 -5.17 7.67 -10.55
C MET A 210 -4.67 8.26 -11.87
N GLN A 211 -5.58 8.38 -12.84
CA GLN A 211 -5.33 9.02 -14.13
C GLN A 211 -6.35 10.10 -14.43
N ARG A 212 -6.06 10.93 -15.43
CA ARG A 212 -7.08 11.86 -15.94
C ARG A 212 -8.18 11.03 -16.57
N ARG A 213 -9.42 11.30 -16.17
CA ARG A 213 -10.58 10.66 -16.77
C ARG A 213 -10.59 10.84 -18.29
N SER A 214 -10.98 9.81 -19.00
CA SER A 214 -11.29 9.88 -20.42
C SER A 214 -12.57 10.70 -20.65
N PRO A 215 -12.83 11.18 -21.87
CA PRO A 215 -14.10 11.82 -22.22
C PRO A 215 -15.33 10.90 -22.06
N GLU A 216 -15.12 9.58 -22.06
CA GLU A 216 -16.16 8.56 -21.98
C GLU A 216 -16.54 8.23 -20.52
N GLU A 217 -15.61 8.45 -19.58
CA GLU A 217 -15.84 8.27 -18.15
C GLU A 217 -16.66 9.43 -17.57
N LYS A 218 -17.98 9.21 -17.50
CA LYS A 218 -18.92 10.16 -16.92
C LYS A 218 -19.13 9.87 -15.44
N VAL A 219 -18.62 10.78 -14.61
CA VAL A 219 -18.88 10.81 -13.17
C VAL A 219 -19.58 12.10 -12.78
N GLU A 220 -20.47 12.01 -11.79
CA GLU A 220 -21.17 13.14 -11.21
C GLU A 220 -20.19 14.07 -10.50
N ARG A 221 -20.57 15.35 -10.40
CA ARG A 221 -19.79 16.31 -9.61
C ARG A 221 -20.17 16.16 -8.14
N TRP A 222 -19.20 15.77 -7.31
CA TRP A 222 -19.37 15.86 -5.87
C TRP A 222 -19.71 17.29 -5.45
N ASN A 223 -20.80 17.42 -4.71
CA ASN A 223 -21.27 18.67 -4.12
C ASN A 223 -21.79 18.37 -2.71
N ARG A 224 -21.14 18.94 -1.69
CA ARG A 224 -21.48 18.69 -0.29
C ARG A 224 -22.96 18.97 0.00
N HIS A 225 -23.47 20.15 -0.37
CA HIS A 225 -24.85 20.53 -0.06
C HIS A 225 -25.91 19.60 -0.68
N GLN A 226 -25.62 19.00 -1.83
CA GLN A 226 -26.57 18.12 -2.52
C GLN A 226 -26.50 16.67 -2.06
N HIS A 227 -25.32 16.21 -1.63
CA HIS A 227 -25.05 14.79 -1.43
C HIS A 227 -24.70 14.42 0.02
N GLU A 228 -24.57 15.40 0.93
CA GLU A 228 -24.23 15.16 2.34
C GLU A 228 -25.28 14.31 3.07
N ALA A 229 -26.57 14.51 2.78
CA ALA A 229 -27.64 13.69 3.37
C ALA A 229 -27.54 12.21 2.95
N GLU A 230 -27.33 11.94 1.66
CA GLU A 230 -27.12 10.59 1.13
C GLU A 230 -25.86 9.95 1.73
N ALA A 231 -24.74 10.70 1.76
CA ALA A 231 -23.50 10.26 2.39
C ALA A 231 -23.69 9.93 3.88
N GLN A 232 -24.45 10.73 4.61
CA GLN A 232 -24.74 10.50 6.02
C GLN A 232 -25.58 9.23 6.23
N ALA A 233 -26.54 8.96 5.35
CA ALA A 233 -27.33 7.72 5.39
C ALA A 233 -26.43 6.48 5.15
N ILE A 234 -25.50 6.55 4.20
CA ILE A 234 -24.54 5.46 3.96
C ILE A 234 -23.59 5.26 5.14
N ARG A 235 -23.07 6.33 5.76
CA ARG A 235 -22.26 6.21 6.99
C ARG A 235 -23.04 5.56 8.11
N TRP A 236 -24.29 5.98 8.26
CA TRP A 236 -25.17 5.44 9.28
C TRP A 236 -25.41 3.94 9.06
N LEU A 237 -25.65 3.54 7.82
CA LEU A 237 -25.79 2.14 7.41
C LEU A 237 -24.51 1.33 7.71
N LEU A 238 -23.34 1.84 7.33
CA LEU A 238 -22.04 1.22 7.62
C LEU A 238 -21.82 1.05 9.12
N GLN A 239 -22.19 2.06 9.93
CA GLN A 239 -22.11 1.97 11.38
C GLN A 239 -23.00 0.85 11.92
N CYS A 240 -24.29 0.82 11.56
CA CYS A 240 -25.21 -0.20 12.04
C CYS A 240 -24.76 -1.62 11.63
N TRP A 241 -24.30 -1.78 10.39
CA TRP A 241 -23.78 -3.07 9.94
C TRP A 241 -22.51 -3.46 10.69
N ALA A 242 -21.57 -2.54 10.89
CA ALA A 242 -20.36 -2.79 11.67
C ALA A 242 -20.70 -3.20 13.11
N GLU A 243 -21.67 -2.55 13.77
CA GLU A 243 -22.16 -2.91 15.10
C GLU A 243 -22.74 -4.34 15.13
N LEU A 244 -23.50 -4.73 14.10
CA LEU A 244 -24.10 -6.07 13.98
C LEU A 244 -23.04 -7.17 13.85
N VAL A 245 -21.98 -6.93 13.07
CA VAL A 245 -20.95 -7.95 12.82
C VAL A 245 -19.79 -7.91 13.80
N HIS A 246 -19.69 -6.88 14.65
CA HIS A 246 -18.51 -6.61 15.48
C HIS A 246 -18.12 -7.77 16.40
N SER A 247 -19.09 -8.37 17.11
CA SER A 247 -18.81 -9.51 18.02
C SER A 247 -18.26 -10.71 17.25
N TYR A 248 -18.88 -11.04 16.12
CA TYR A 248 -18.45 -12.13 15.26
C TYR A 248 -17.08 -11.86 14.63
N ALA A 249 -16.80 -10.62 14.21
CA ALA A 249 -15.51 -10.21 13.68
C ALA A 249 -14.38 -10.33 14.71
N LEU A 250 -14.65 -9.98 15.99
CA LEU A 250 -13.71 -10.19 17.09
C LEU A 250 -13.41 -11.68 17.35
N ASP A 251 -14.43 -12.53 17.29
CA ASP A 251 -14.26 -13.97 17.49
C ASP A 251 -13.51 -14.64 16.32
N CYS A 252 -13.76 -14.19 15.08
CA CYS A 252 -13.12 -14.73 13.87
C CYS A 252 -11.60 -14.54 13.86
N MET A 253 -11.09 -13.47 14.48
CA MET A 253 -9.65 -13.27 14.68
C MET A 253 -8.97 -14.44 15.41
N GLY A 254 -9.69 -15.18 16.25
CA GLY A 254 -9.16 -16.33 16.99
C GLY A 254 -9.38 -17.69 16.33
N LEU A 255 -10.38 -17.84 15.46
CA LEU A 255 -10.88 -19.15 15.03
C LEU A 255 -11.19 -19.32 13.53
N ASN A 256 -11.55 -18.24 12.81
CA ASN A 256 -12.02 -18.28 11.42
C ASN A 256 -11.34 -17.19 10.59
N GLN A 257 -10.06 -17.41 10.26
CA GLN A 257 -9.31 -16.48 9.40
C GLN A 257 -9.71 -16.68 7.93
N PRO A 258 -9.80 -15.59 7.12
CA PRO A 258 -10.04 -15.69 5.69
C PRO A 258 -8.92 -16.49 5.02
N VAL A 259 -9.30 -17.31 4.03
CA VAL A 259 -8.31 -18.01 3.21
C VAL A 259 -7.66 -17.01 2.27
N LEU A 260 -6.35 -16.83 2.41
CA LEU A 260 -5.57 -15.96 1.53
C LEU A 260 -5.40 -16.60 0.14
N PRO A 261 -5.55 -15.83 -0.94
CA PRO A 261 -5.21 -16.29 -2.28
C PRO A 261 -3.75 -16.73 -2.41
N GLU A 262 -3.48 -17.65 -3.34
CA GLU A 262 -2.12 -18.08 -3.68
C GLU A 262 -1.25 -16.88 -4.10
N GLY A 263 -0.04 -16.79 -3.57
CA GLY A 263 0.90 -15.70 -3.84
C GLY A 263 0.71 -14.44 -3.00
N ILE A 264 -0.27 -14.40 -2.09
CA ILE A 264 -0.43 -13.32 -1.11
C ILE A 264 0.19 -13.78 0.21
N GLU A 265 1.44 -13.36 0.43
CA GLU A 265 2.28 -13.79 1.54
C GLU A 265 2.89 -12.57 2.26
N ASP A 266 3.48 -12.80 3.44
CA ASP A 266 4.18 -11.78 4.23
C ASP A 266 3.37 -10.47 4.40
N ARG A 267 3.91 -9.34 3.93
CA ARG A 267 3.27 -8.03 4.09
C ARG A 267 2.00 -7.88 3.27
N ASP A 268 1.90 -8.58 2.14
CA ASP A 268 0.68 -8.54 1.34
C ASP A 268 -0.44 -9.26 2.10
N ALA A 269 -0.12 -10.34 2.84
CA ALA A 269 -1.06 -10.95 3.77
C ALA A 269 -1.51 -9.97 4.87
N ASP A 270 -0.58 -9.24 5.50
CA ASP A 270 -0.92 -8.23 6.54
C ASP A 270 -1.84 -7.12 6.00
N VAL A 271 -1.63 -6.71 4.74
CA VAL A 271 -2.41 -5.67 4.05
C VAL A 271 -3.80 -6.16 3.67
N TRP A 272 -3.90 -7.37 3.11
CA TRP A 272 -5.14 -7.86 2.52
C TRP A 272 -6.03 -8.63 3.48
N HIS A 273 -5.47 -9.21 4.56
CA HIS A 273 -6.22 -9.94 5.56
C HIS A 273 -7.46 -9.18 6.10
N PRO A 274 -7.37 -7.93 6.60
CA PRO A 274 -8.54 -7.23 7.12
C PRO A 274 -9.62 -6.97 6.04
N LEU A 275 -9.23 -6.78 4.78
CA LEU A 275 -10.18 -6.53 3.70
C LEU A 275 -10.85 -7.81 3.23
N LEU A 276 -10.12 -8.91 3.16
CA LEU A 276 -10.68 -10.24 2.88
C LEU A 276 -11.63 -10.67 3.99
N ALA A 277 -11.29 -10.42 5.26
CA ALA A 277 -12.18 -10.67 6.39
C ALA A 277 -13.48 -9.87 6.29
N VAL A 278 -13.40 -8.57 5.97
CA VAL A 278 -14.60 -7.74 5.71
C VAL A 278 -15.45 -8.31 4.57
N ALA A 279 -14.82 -8.81 3.51
CA ALA A 279 -15.53 -9.38 2.38
C ALA A 279 -16.25 -10.69 2.75
N GLU A 280 -15.61 -11.57 3.51
CA GLU A 280 -16.22 -12.79 4.05
C GLU A 280 -17.40 -12.45 4.99
N LEU A 281 -17.25 -11.44 5.85
CA LEU A 281 -18.35 -10.93 6.69
C LEU A 281 -19.50 -10.35 5.86
N ALA A 282 -19.19 -9.68 4.74
CA ALA A 282 -20.23 -9.12 3.89
C ALA A 282 -21.05 -10.20 3.17
N GLY A 283 -20.43 -11.34 2.84
CA GLY A 283 -21.07 -12.43 2.12
C GLY A 283 -21.41 -12.08 0.67
N GLY A 284 -22.35 -12.82 0.09
CA GLY A 284 -22.72 -12.67 -1.32
C GLY A 284 -21.52 -12.77 -2.27
N HIS A 285 -21.33 -11.77 -3.12
CA HIS A 285 -20.28 -11.76 -4.16
C HIS A 285 -19.00 -11.01 -3.72
N TRP A 286 -18.98 -10.42 -2.52
CA TRP A 286 -17.84 -9.65 -2.03
C TRP A 286 -16.58 -10.48 -1.76
N PRO A 287 -16.65 -11.72 -1.23
CA PRO A 287 -15.47 -12.57 -1.07
C PRO A 287 -14.70 -12.75 -2.37
N GLU A 288 -15.40 -13.03 -3.47
CA GLU A 288 -14.78 -13.22 -4.78
C GLU A 288 -14.19 -11.90 -5.32
N ARG A 289 -14.95 -10.80 -5.23
CA ARG A 289 -14.44 -9.46 -5.63
C ARG A 289 -13.18 -9.08 -4.86
N ALA A 290 -13.11 -9.41 -3.57
CA ALA A 290 -11.96 -9.12 -2.72
C ALA A 290 -10.73 -9.95 -3.11
N ARG A 291 -10.90 -11.26 -3.38
CA ARG A 291 -9.79 -12.13 -3.83
C ARG A 291 -9.24 -11.66 -5.18
N VAL A 292 -10.12 -11.37 -6.14
CA VAL A 292 -9.72 -10.80 -7.44
C VAL A 292 -8.97 -9.49 -7.23
N ALA A 293 -9.45 -8.61 -6.35
CA ALA A 293 -8.81 -7.34 -6.10
C ALA A 293 -7.43 -7.48 -5.44
N ALA A 294 -7.30 -8.39 -4.50
CA ALA A 294 -6.06 -8.70 -3.81
C ALA A 294 -4.99 -9.20 -4.80
N VAL A 295 -5.33 -10.20 -5.60
CA VAL A 295 -4.42 -10.76 -6.61
C VAL A 295 -4.04 -9.71 -7.66
N ALA A 296 -5.00 -8.94 -8.16
CA ALA A 296 -4.74 -7.91 -9.16
C ALA A 296 -3.83 -6.78 -8.63
N ALA A 297 -4.02 -6.37 -7.38
CA ALA A 297 -3.20 -5.34 -6.75
C ALA A 297 -1.76 -5.81 -6.50
N VAL A 298 -1.59 -7.01 -5.92
CA VAL A 298 -0.27 -7.61 -5.69
C VAL A 298 0.47 -7.84 -7.00
N ALA A 299 -0.22 -8.32 -8.04
CA ALA A 299 0.37 -8.47 -9.37
C ALA A 299 0.78 -7.11 -9.97
N ALA A 300 -0.03 -6.07 -9.83
CA ALA A 300 0.28 -4.74 -10.33
C ALA A 300 1.50 -4.10 -9.62
N ASP A 301 1.67 -4.36 -8.33
CA ASP A 301 2.85 -3.93 -7.56
C ASP A 301 4.10 -4.78 -7.89
N GLY A 302 3.92 -6.08 -8.12
CA GLY A 302 4.98 -7.00 -8.56
C GLY A 302 5.57 -6.64 -9.92
N VAL A 303 4.74 -6.25 -10.89
CA VAL A 303 5.17 -5.81 -12.24
C VAL A 303 5.98 -4.49 -12.20
N LYS A 304 5.81 -3.68 -11.14
CA LYS A 304 6.51 -2.40 -10.97
C LYS A 304 7.63 -2.43 -9.92
N ASN A 305 7.95 -3.60 -9.38
CA ASN A 305 9.16 -3.77 -8.59
C ASN A 305 10.38 -3.67 -9.52
N THR A 306 10.76 -2.44 -9.87
CA THR A 306 12.14 -2.15 -10.26
C THR A 306 13.00 -2.73 -9.14
N PRO A 307 13.85 -3.74 -9.41
CA PRO A 307 14.61 -4.38 -8.37
C PRO A 307 15.38 -3.30 -7.60
N SER A 308 15.47 -3.45 -6.28
CA SER A 308 16.29 -2.52 -5.51
C SER A 308 17.71 -2.51 -6.11
N PRO A 309 18.48 -1.41 -6.01
CA PRO A 309 19.85 -1.38 -6.51
C PRO A 309 20.74 -2.52 -5.98
N GLY A 310 20.41 -3.13 -4.83
CA GLY A 310 21.10 -4.32 -4.35
C GLY A 310 20.69 -5.61 -5.08
N ILE A 311 19.43 -5.76 -5.49
CA ILE A 311 18.98 -6.91 -6.30
C ILE A 311 19.50 -6.78 -7.74
N ASP A 312 19.48 -5.58 -8.33
CA ASP A 312 20.13 -5.32 -9.62
C ASP A 312 21.63 -5.66 -9.57
N LEU A 313 22.30 -5.28 -8.48
CA LEU A 313 23.70 -5.62 -8.26
C LEU A 313 23.91 -7.15 -8.15
N LEU A 314 23.03 -7.88 -7.45
CA LEU A 314 23.10 -9.35 -7.37
C LEU A 314 22.89 -10.00 -8.74
N ALA A 315 22.00 -9.44 -9.57
CA ALA A 315 21.75 -9.90 -10.93
C ALA A 315 22.96 -9.68 -11.83
N ASP A 316 23.53 -8.48 -11.82
CA ASP A 316 24.73 -8.17 -12.61
C ASP A 316 25.95 -8.97 -12.13
N ILE A 317 26.09 -9.19 -10.81
CA ILE A 317 27.13 -10.08 -10.28
C ILE A 317 26.93 -11.52 -10.78
N LYS A 318 25.70 -12.05 -10.80
CA LYS A 318 25.40 -13.37 -11.37
C LYS A 318 25.87 -13.48 -12.80
N ALA A 319 25.50 -12.49 -13.61
CA ALA A 319 25.85 -12.44 -15.00
C ALA A 319 27.37 -12.32 -15.22
N VAL A 320 28.10 -11.59 -14.35
CA VAL A 320 29.58 -11.56 -14.37
C VAL A 320 30.17 -12.94 -14.04
N PHE A 321 29.65 -13.66 -13.05
CA PHE A 321 30.12 -15.02 -12.74
C PHE A 321 29.82 -16.01 -13.88
N ASP A 322 28.69 -15.86 -14.55
CA ASP A 322 28.29 -16.66 -15.72
C ASP A 322 29.21 -16.37 -16.92
N ASP A 323 29.44 -15.09 -17.25
CA ASP A 323 30.25 -14.67 -18.39
C ASP A 323 31.73 -15.02 -18.22
N LEU A 324 32.28 -14.89 -17.01
CA LEU A 324 33.65 -15.27 -16.70
C LEU A 324 33.84 -16.78 -16.53
N ALA A 325 32.75 -17.56 -16.46
CA ALA A 325 32.74 -19.01 -16.25
C ALA A 325 33.71 -19.47 -15.13
N THR A 326 33.67 -18.78 -13.98
CA THR A 326 34.59 -19.01 -12.86
C THR A 326 33.85 -19.16 -11.55
N GLU A 327 34.41 -19.95 -10.63
CA GLU A 327 33.89 -20.11 -9.27
C GLU A 327 34.34 -19.00 -8.31
N VAL A 328 35.37 -18.24 -8.70
CA VAL A 328 35.96 -17.19 -7.87
C VAL A 328 36.28 -15.95 -8.70
N VAL A 329 35.85 -14.78 -8.21
CA VAL A 329 36.17 -13.48 -8.82
C VAL A 329 36.79 -12.57 -7.77
N PHE A 330 37.93 -11.95 -8.11
CA PHE A 330 38.55 -10.94 -7.27
C PHE A 330 37.73 -9.66 -7.22
N THR A 331 37.74 -8.96 -6.09
CA THR A 331 36.95 -7.72 -5.91
C THR A 331 37.28 -6.68 -6.98
N THR A 332 38.54 -6.55 -7.37
CA THR A 332 38.97 -5.62 -8.42
C THR A 332 38.43 -5.98 -9.79
N THR A 333 38.43 -7.27 -10.14
CA THR A 333 37.89 -7.77 -11.40
C THR A 333 36.37 -7.61 -11.42
N LEU A 334 35.70 -8.00 -10.33
CA LEU A 334 34.25 -7.86 -10.20
C LEU A 334 33.80 -6.41 -10.39
N LEU A 335 34.48 -5.45 -9.75
CA LEU A 335 34.17 -4.03 -9.91
C LEU A 335 34.41 -3.51 -11.33
N ALA A 336 35.45 -4.00 -12.01
CA ALA A 336 35.74 -3.63 -13.39
C ALA A 336 34.66 -4.15 -14.35
N GLU A 337 34.28 -5.42 -14.23
CA GLU A 337 33.21 -6.03 -15.04
C GLU A 337 31.84 -5.39 -14.78
N LEU A 338 31.52 -5.09 -13.51
CA LEU A 338 30.28 -4.37 -13.20
C LEU A 338 30.28 -2.96 -13.82
N SER A 339 31.41 -2.25 -13.73
CA SER A 339 31.53 -0.89 -14.28
C SER A 339 31.48 -0.83 -15.81
N SER A 340 31.93 -1.88 -16.49
CA SER A 340 31.85 -2.01 -17.95
C SER A 340 30.44 -2.40 -18.39
N ARG A 341 29.75 -3.25 -17.63
CA ARG A 341 28.40 -3.74 -17.95
C ARG A 341 27.34 -2.66 -17.82
N ASP A 342 27.39 -1.86 -16.75
CA ASP A 342 26.36 -0.84 -16.48
C ASP A 342 26.97 0.40 -15.82
N GLN A 343 26.62 1.58 -16.36
CA GLN A 343 27.08 2.87 -15.84
C GLN A 343 26.71 3.11 -14.37
N ARG A 344 25.65 2.47 -13.86
CA ARG A 344 25.22 2.51 -12.45
C ARG A 344 26.34 2.10 -11.49
N TRP A 345 27.24 1.21 -11.90
CA TRP A 345 28.29 0.65 -11.04
C TRP A 345 29.64 1.37 -11.12
N ARG A 346 29.82 2.35 -12.01
CA ARG A 346 31.12 3.06 -12.17
C ARG A 346 31.63 3.77 -10.92
N ARG A 347 30.74 4.11 -9.98
CA ARG A 347 31.07 4.74 -8.68
C ARG A 347 31.04 3.74 -7.51
N LEU A 348 30.91 2.45 -7.78
CA LEU A 348 30.93 1.41 -6.76
C LEU A 348 32.39 1.10 -6.39
N ASP A 349 32.71 1.18 -5.10
CA ASP A 349 34.02 0.77 -4.58
C ASP A 349 33.90 -0.53 -3.76
N GLY A 350 35.05 -1.12 -3.41
CA GLY A 350 35.08 -2.39 -2.69
C GLY A 350 34.43 -2.33 -1.31
N LYS A 351 34.46 -1.18 -0.61
CA LYS A 351 33.84 -1.03 0.71
C LYS A 351 32.32 -0.96 0.59
N ARG A 352 31.82 -0.22 -0.39
CA ARG A 352 30.39 -0.09 -0.68
C ARG A 352 29.82 -1.40 -1.20
N LEU A 353 30.54 -2.09 -2.07
CA LEU A 353 30.19 -3.44 -2.53
C LEU A 353 30.06 -4.40 -1.34
N ALA A 354 31.09 -4.50 -0.49
CA ALA A 354 31.06 -5.39 0.67
C ALA A 354 29.91 -5.06 1.64
N ARG A 355 29.63 -3.77 1.86
CA ARG A 355 28.51 -3.33 2.71
C ARG A 355 27.14 -3.72 2.14
N ILE A 356 26.95 -3.59 0.83
CA ILE A 356 25.69 -4.00 0.17
C ILE A 356 25.57 -5.53 0.21
N LEU A 357 26.63 -6.27 -0.11
CA LEU A 357 26.61 -7.73 -0.09
C LEU A 357 26.39 -8.31 1.32
N HIS A 358 26.90 -7.63 2.35
CA HIS A 358 26.67 -8.04 3.74
C HIS A 358 25.20 -8.01 4.15
N SER A 359 24.38 -7.08 3.62
CA SER A 359 22.94 -7.08 3.91
C SER A 359 22.19 -8.28 3.30
N TYR A 360 22.83 -9.01 2.38
CA TYR A 360 22.33 -10.25 1.81
C TYR A 360 23.05 -11.49 2.37
N GLY A 361 23.80 -11.35 3.48
CA GLY A 361 24.54 -12.45 4.08
C GLY A 361 25.79 -12.90 3.31
N ILE A 362 26.21 -12.13 2.30
CA ILE A 362 27.36 -12.47 1.45
C ILE A 362 28.61 -11.79 2.01
N HIS A 363 29.62 -12.60 2.29
CA HIS A 363 30.88 -12.13 2.86
C HIS A 363 32.04 -12.32 1.88
N GLN A 364 33.03 -11.42 1.95
CA GLN A 364 34.29 -11.64 1.26
C GLN A 364 35.02 -12.85 1.84
N ILE A 365 35.81 -13.51 1.01
CA ILE A 365 36.67 -14.60 1.45
C ILE A 365 37.66 -14.05 2.51
N ASN A 366 37.61 -14.61 3.73
CA ASN A 366 38.42 -14.16 4.87
C ASN A 366 39.90 -14.54 4.79
N LYS A 367 40.27 -15.52 3.96
CA LYS A 367 41.65 -15.95 3.75
C LYS A 367 42.11 -15.56 2.36
N ASP A 368 43.24 -14.87 2.31
CA ASP A 368 44.03 -14.61 1.11
C ASP A 368 44.21 -15.91 0.30
N GLN A 369 43.45 -16.08 -0.79
CA GLN A 369 43.70 -17.15 -1.75
C GLN A 369 44.58 -16.64 -2.88
N ARG A 370 45.64 -17.40 -3.15
CA ARG A 370 46.55 -17.19 -4.27
C ARG A 370 45.93 -17.81 -5.51
N ILE A 371 45.43 -16.99 -6.43
CA ILE A 371 45.14 -17.39 -7.81
C ILE A 371 46.28 -16.81 -8.66
N GLY A 372 47.27 -17.64 -9.02
CA GLY A 372 48.48 -17.19 -9.72
C GLY A 372 49.45 -16.39 -8.84
N ALA A 373 49.83 -15.17 -9.28
CA ALA A 373 50.86 -14.34 -8.64
C ALA A 373 50.33 -13.20 -7.75
N LYS A 374 49.00 -13.01 -7.64
CA LYS A 374 48.39 -11.95 -6.81
C LYS A 374 47.59 -12.52 -5.65
N VAL A 375 47.77 -11.90 -4.49
CA VAL A 375 47.04 -12.18 -3.25
C VAL A 375 46.07 -11.03 -3.03
N THR A 376 44.78 -11.26 -3.30
CA THR A 376 43.74 -10.23 -3.13
C THR A 376 42.40 -10.85 -2.74
N LYS A 377 41.60 -10.09 -1.98
CA LYS A 377 40.25 -10.48 -1.53
C LYS A 377 39.26 -10.58 -2.71
N GLY A 378 38.40 -11.59 -2.69
CA GLY A 378 37.38 -11.83 -3.70
C GLY A 378 36.13 -12.49 -3.12
N TYR A 379 35.27 -12.97 -4.01
CA TYR A 379 34.04 -13.67 -3.67
C TYR A 379 33.98 -15.01 -4.41
N ARG A 380 33.39 -16.01 -3.76
CA ARG A 380 33.06 -17.29 -4.38
C ARG A 380 31.62 -17.28 -4.87
N ARG A 381 31.37 -17.96 -5.98
CA ARG A 381 30.03 -18.14 -6.55
C ARG A 381 29.06 -18.75 -5.52
N GLU A 382 29.50 -19.79 -4.82
CA GLU A 382 28.73 -20.49 -3.78
C GLU A 382 28.19 -19.57 -2.66
N TYR A 383 28.83 -18.43 -2.41
CA TYR A 383 28.36 -17.48 -1.39
C TYR A 383 27.10 -16.73 -1.83
N PHE A 384 26.81 -16.69 -3.12
CA PHE A 384 25.65 -16.01 -3.68
C PHE A 384 24.47 -16.95 -3.94
N ASP A 385 24.63 -18.28 -3.85
CA ASP A 385 23.59 -19.24 -4.23
C ASP A 385 22.28 -19.04 -3.45
N ASP A 386 22.36 -18.85 -2.13
CA ASP A 386 21.20 -18.56 -1.29
C ASP A 386 20.54 -17.23 -1.71
N ALA A 387 21.31 -16.17 -1.89
CA ALA A 387 20.79 -14.88 -2.33
C ALA A 387 20.16 -14.93 -3.74
N TRP A 388 20.78 -15.63 -4.70
CA TRP A 388 20.23 -15.79 -6.05
C TRP A 388 18.99 -16.68 -6.09
N SER A 389 18.85 -17.63 -5.15
CA SER A 389 17.64 -18.43 -5.00
C SER A 389 16.47 -17.62 -4.44
N ARG A 390 16.75 -16.71 -3.48
CA ARG A 390 15.75 -15.84 -2.83
C ARG A 390 15.34 -14.65 -3.69
N TYR A 391 16.26 -14.15 -4.53
CA TYR A 391 16.03 -13.04 -5.43
C TYR A 391 16.24 -13.49 -6.89
N PRO A 392 15.35 -14.34 -7.42
CA PRO A 392 15.48 -14.85 -8.79
C PRO A 392 15.38 -13.70 -9.78
N VAL A 393 16.42 -13.54 -10.58
CA VAL A 393 16.49 -12.53 -11.64
C VAL A 393 15.52 -12.94 -12.75
N SER A 394 14.42 -12.21 -12.92
CA SER A 394 13.67 -12.28 -14.18
C SER A 394 14.53 -11.63 -15.26
N ALA A 395 14.90 -12.38 -16.29
CA ALA A 395 15.66 -11.88 -17.43
C ALA A 395 14.78 -10.91 -18.24
N THR A 396 14.63 -9.67 -17.78
CA THR A 396 14.07 -8.60 -18.62
C THR A 396 15.13 -8.15 -19.61
N ALA A 397 14.85 -8.43 -20.87
CA ALA A 397 15.67 -8.19 -22.05
C ALA A 397 16.30 -6.78 -22.07
N SER A 398 17.63 -6.73 -21.99
CA SER A 398 18.40 -5.63 -22.56
C SER A 398 18.65 -5.98 -24.03
N ALA A 399 17.73 -5.57 -24.89
CA ALA A 399 17.97 -5.46 -26.32
C ALA A 399 17.75 -3.99 -26.70
N MET A 400 18.81 -3.19 -26.63
CA MET A 400 18.85 -1.95 -27.39
C MET A 400 18.94 -2.30 -28.88
N PRO A 401 18.14 -1.70 -29.75
CA PRO A 401 18.36 -1.84 -31.19
C PRO A 401 19.67 -1.13 -31.53
N THR A 402 20.61 -1.89 -32.07
CA THR A 402 21.76 -1.34 -32.80
C THR A 402 21.21 -0.46 -33.92
N ALA A 403 21.52 0.84 -33.87
CA ALA A 403 21.33 1.72 -35.00
C ALA A 403 22.25 1.21 -36.12
N ASP A 404 21.63 0.61 -37.14
CA ASP A 404 22.29 0.15 -38.35
C ASP A 404 22.61 1.38 -39.22
N GLU A 405 23.87 1.50 -39.61
CA GLU A 405 24.34 2.48 -40.59
C GLU A 405 23.79 2.11 -41.96
N GLY A 406 22.70 2.79 -42.36
CA GLY A 406 22.15 2.71 -43.71
C GLY A 406 22.52 3.93 -44.54
N TYR A 407 23.63 3.80 -45.26
CA TYR A 407 24.02 4.63 -46.41
C TYR A 407 22.86 4.69 -47.44
N HIS A 408 22.45 5.88 -47.87
CA HIS A 408 21.82 6.06 -49.18
C HIS A 408 22.13 7.46 -49.74
N ASP A 409 22.62 7.44 -50.97
CA ASP A 409 23.00 8.55 -51.84
C ASP A 409 21.88 9.58 -52.05
N GLU A 410 22.25 10.87 -52.04
CA GLU A 410 22.12 11.79 -53.19
C GLU A 410 23.02 13.03 -53.01
#